data_AF-A0A8C8YPH3-F1
#
_entry.id   AF-A0A8C8YPH3-F1
#
_cell.length_a   1.000
_cell.length_b   1.000
_cell.length_c   1.000
_cell.angle_alpha   90.00
_cell.angle_beta   90.00
_cell.angle_gamma   90.00
#
_symmetry.space_group_name_H-M   'P 1'
#
loop_
_entity.id
_entity.type
_entity.pdbx_description
1 polymer ?
#
loop_
_entity_poly.entity_id
_entity_poly.type
_entity_poly.pdbx_seq_one_letter_code
_entity_poly.pdbx_strand_id
1 'polypeptide(L)'
;MGPRRRRRKPETPTRRVESPTPGPSRRRPPVAPSPRQHRRRTFGWLQEIRKLQKSTHLLLRKAPFSRVAREVCTKFTRGVDFNWQAQALLALQEAAEAFLVHLFEDAYLLTLHAGRVTLFPKDVQLARRIRGIQEGLG
;
A
#
# COMPACT_ATOMS: atom_id res chain seq x y z
N MET A 1 -26.07 -79.23 81.84
CA MET A 1 -25.14 -78.18 81.36
C MET A 1 -25.95 -77.11 80.63
N GLY A 2 -25.90 -75.85 81.06
CA GLY A 2 -26.45 -74.70 80.33
C GLY A 2 -25.62 -74.33 79.09
N PRO A 3 -25.75 -73.12 78.49
CA PRO A 3 -26.60 -72.00 78.88
C PRO A 3 -27.44 -71.34 77.75
N ARG A 4 -28.56 -70.75 78.19
CA ARG A 4 -29.08 -69.38 77.95
C ARG A 4 -29.31 -68.82 76.52
N ARG A 5 -30.62 -68.72 76.25
CA ARG A 5 -31.42 -67.81 75.40
C ARG A 5 -30.87 -66.40 75.07
N ARG A 6 -31.43 -65.89 73.95
CA ARG A 6 -31.80 -64.50 73.51
C ARG A 6 -30.98 -64.09 72.28
N ARG A 7 -31.48 -63.37 71.26
CA ARG A 7 -32.72 -62.60 70.97
C ARG A 7 -32.73 -62.39 69.44
N ARG A 8 -33.87 -62.40 68.75
CA ARG A 8 -33.98 -61.91 67.35
C ARG A 8 -34.21 -60.39 67.33
N LYS A 9 -33.60 -59.69 66.38
CA LYS A 9 -33.98 -58.34 65.89
C LYS A 9 -33.76 -58.27 64.35
N PRO A 10 -34.60 -57.52 63.60
CA PRO A 10 -34.54 -57.38 62.13
C PRO A 10 -33.95 -56.03 61.68
N GLU A 11 -33.55 -55.88 60.40
CA GLU A 11 -33.43 -54.60 59.63
C GLU A 11 -32.96 -54.88 58.16
N THR A 12 -33.87 -54.80 57.17
CA THR A 12 -34.09 -53.76 56.12
C THR A 12 -33.06 -53.65 54.98
N PRO A 13 -33.46 -53.82 53.69
CA PRO A 13 -32.66 -53.41 52.53
C PRO A 13 -33.04 -52.00 52.03
N THR A 14 -32.04 -51.14 51.89
CA THR A 14 -32.18 -49.73 51.47
C THR A 14 -32.16 -49.57 49.94
N ARG A 15 -32.85 -48.52 49.48
CA ARG A 15 -33.34 -48.23 48.12
C ARG A 15 -32.32 -47.54 47.18
N ARG A 16 -32.41 -47.95 45.90
CA ARG A 16 -31.91 -47.45 44.59
C ARG A 16 -31.45 -45.97 44.46
N VAL A 17 -30.40 -45.72 43.66
CA VAL A 17 -30.17 -44.42 42.99
C VAL A 17 -29.76 -44.65 41.52
N GLU A 18 -30.42 -43.93 40.62
CA GLU A 18 -30.29 -43.95 39.16
C GLU A 18 -29.10 -43.08 38.67
N SER A 19 -28.60 -43.39 37.47
CA SER A 19 -27.53 -42.68 36.75
C SER A 19 -27.84 -41.20 36.48
N PRO A 20 -26.86 -40.27 36.52
CA PRO A 20 -27.11 -38.85 36.33
C PRO A 20 -27.35 -38.47 34.86
N THR A 21 -28.40 -37.68 34.66
CA THR A 21 -28.90 -37.07 33.42
C THR A 21 -27.90 -36.06 32.81
N PRO A 22 -27.84 -35.88 31.48
CA PRO A 22 -27.03 -34.82 30.86
C PRO A 22 -27.61 -33.44 31.22
N GLY A 23 -26.83 -32.62 31.92
CA GLY A 23 -27.20 -31.24 32.24
C GLY A 23 -27.17 -30.30 31.01
N PRO A 24 -27.89 -29.18 31.03
CA PRO A 24 -27.92 -28.23 29.93
C PRO A 24 -26.53 -27.59 29.74
N SER A 25 -26.03 -27.66 28.50
CA SER A 25 -24.77 -27.05 28.08
C SER A 25 -24.75 -25.56 28.45
N ARG A 26 -23.77 -25.18 29.30
CA ARG A 26 -23.49 -23.80 29.69
C ARG A 26 -23.16 -23.00 28.43
N ARG A 27 -24.15 -22.26 27.90
CA ARG A 27 -23.98 -21.36 26.76
C ARG A 27 -22.83 -20.39 27.07
N ARG A 28 -21.75 -20.49 26.28
CA ARG A 28 -20.73 -19.45 26.22
C ARG A 28 -21.42 -18.12 25.86
N PRO A 29 -21.03 -16.98 26.48
CA PRO A 29 -21.53 -15.70 26.03
C PRO A 29 -21.16 -15.52 24.55
N PRO A 30 -22.02 -14.90 23.73
CA PRO A 30 -21.67 -14.60 22.34
C PRO A 30 -20.43 -13.70 22.36
N VAL A 31 -19.37 -14.14 21.68
CA VAL A 31 -18.21 -13.30 21.41
C VAL A 31 -18.74 -12.07 20.69
N ALA A 32 -18.69 -10.91 21.36
CA ALA A 32 -19.07 -9.65 20.75
C ALA A 32 -18.34 -9.54 19.40
N PRO A 33 -19.02 -9.10 18.32
CA PRO A 33 -18.33 -8.86 17.07
C PRO A 33 -17.24 -7.84 17.37
N SER A 34 -15.98 -8.29 17.27
CA SER A 34 -14.81 -7.40 17.25
C SER A 34 -15.18 -6.21 16.38
N PRO A 35 -15.07 -4.97 16.88
CA PRO A 35 -15.36 -3.81 16.06
C PRO A 35 -14.46 -3.95 14.86
N ARG A 36 -15.06 -4.22 13.70
CA ARG A 36 -14.35 -4.35 12.44
C ARG A 36 -13.41 -3.17 12.40
N GLN A 37 -12.11 -3.41 12.60
CA GLN A 37 -11.12 -2.36 12.54
C GLN A 37 -11.32 -1.75 11.17
N HIS A 38 -11.94 -0.58 11.16
CA HIS A 38 -12.15 0.19 9.97
C HIS A 38 -10.73 0.54 9.56
N ARG A 39 -10.14 -0.31 8.72
CA ARG A 39 -8.74 -0.24 8.32
C ARG A 39 -8.63 1.13 7.69
N ARG A 40 -8.15 2.10 8.48
CA ARG A 40 -8.00 3.49 8.07
C ARG A 40 -7.24 3.37 6.76
N ARG A 41 -7.86 3.79 5.65
CA ARG A 41 -7.20 3.77 4.35
C ARG A 41 -5.98 4.67 4.52
N THR A 42 -4.84 4.08 4.79
CA THR A 42 -3.59 4.82 4.93
C THR A 42 -3.39 5.49 3.59
N PHE A 43 -3.40 6.82 3.59
CA PHE A 43 -3.15 7.62 2.40
C PHE A 43 -1.69 7.44 1.99
N GLY A 44 -1.36 6.32 1.33
CA GLY A 44 0.01 5.95 0.96
C GLY A 44 0.68 7.02 0.09
N TRP A 45 -0.10 7.70 -0.74
CA TRP A 45 0.38 8.80 -1.59
C TRP A 45 0.96 9.97 -0.79
N LEU A 46 0.44 10.30 0.40
CA LEU A 46 1.00 11.37 1.24
C LEU A 46 2.37 10.98 1.80
N GLN A 47 2.55 9.72 2.16
CA GLN A 47 3.85 9.21 2.64
C GLN A 47 4.86 9.16 1.51
N GLU A 48 4.42 8.77 0.32
CA GLU A 48 5.23 8.72 -0.90
C GLU A 48 5.69 10.12 -1.32
N ILE A 49 4.81 11.12 -1.37
CA ILE A 49 5.18 12.51 -1.68
C ILE A 49 6.26 13.01 -0.73
N ARG A 50 6.05 12.85 0.59
CA ARG A 50 7.03 13.30 1.60
C ARG A 50 8.37 12.58 1.45
N LYS A 51 8.36 11.28 1.14
CA LYS A 51 9.57 10.50 0.93
C LYS A 51 10.32 10.96 -0.32
N LEU A 52 9.62 11.13 -1.44
CA LEU A 52 10.22 11.51 -2.72
C LEU A 52 10.78 12.93 -2.67
N GLN A 53 10.04 13.89 -2.11
CA GLN A 53 10.50 15.28 -1.94
C GLN A 53 11.72 15.42 -1.02
N LYS A 54 11.90 14.52 -0.05
CA LYS A 54 13.09 14.51 0.82
C LYS A 54 14.31 13.90 0.14
N SER A 55 14.11 13.08 -0.88
CA SER A 55 15.17 12.31 -1.53
C SER A 55 15.64 12.97 -2.83
N THR A 56 16.86 12.66 -3.25
CA THR A 56 17.49 13.25 -4.45
C THR A 56 17.96 12.19 -5.45
N HIS A 57 17.46 10.95 -5.32
CA HIS A 57 17.83 9.87 -6.23
C HIS A 57 17.06 9.98 -7.54
N LEU A 58 17.69 9.58 -8.64
CA LEU A 58 17.05 9.49 -9.94
C LEU A 58 15.89 8.48 -9.92
N LEU A 59 14.75 8.89 -10.45
CA LEU A 59 13.49 8.14 -10.44
C LEU A 59 13.38 7.21 -11.65
N LEU A 60 13.91 7.61 -12.80
CA LEU A 60 13.90 6.78 -14.00
C LEU A 60 15.03 5.74 -13.95
N ARG A 61 14.73 4.54 -14.46
CA ARG A 61 15.75 3.49 -14.60
C ARG A 61 16.77 3.92 -15.68
N LYS A 62 18.05 3.87 -15.32
CA LYS A 62 19.17 4.28 -16.18
C LYS A 62 19.23 3.55 -17.53
N ALA A 63 18.99 2.24 -17.56
CA ALA A 63 19.11 1.44 -18.79
C ALA A 63 18.03 1.79 -19.84
N PRO A 64 16.73 1.84 -19.51
CA PRO A 64 15.71 2.36 -20.42
C PRO A 64 15.98 3.80 -20.90
N PHE A 65 16.36 4.70 -20.00
CA PHE A 65 16.68 6.09 -20.36
C PHE A 65 17.82 6.18 -21.37
N SER A 66 18.91 5.43 -21.13
CA SER A 66 20.06 5.34 -22.04
C SER A 66 19.67 4.82 -23.44
N ARG A 67 18.77 3.85 -23.54
CA ARG A 67 18.27 3.35 -24.84
C ARG A 67 17.52 4.44 -25.61
N VAL A 68 16.64 5.17 -24.94
CA VAL A 68 15.87 6.27 -25.56
C VAL A 68 16.81 7.40 -26.02
N ALA A 69 17.77 7.79 -25.18
CA ALA A 69 18.73 8.83 -25.53
C ALA A 69 19.55 8.47 -26.78
N ARG A 70 19.99 7.21 -26.89
CA ARG A 70 20.70 6.69 -28.07
C ARG A 70 19.80 6.62 -29.30
N GLU A 71 18.57 6.13 -29.15
CA GLU A 71 17.60 6.05 -30.26
C GLU A 71 17.32 7.44 -30.85
N VAL A 72 17.12 8.45 -29.99
CA VAL A 72 16.90 9.83 -30.43
C VAL A 72 18.15 10.37 -31.14
N CYS A 73 19.34 10.10 -30.60
CA CYS A 73 20.60 10.51 -31.21
C CYS A 73 20.79 9.95 -32.62
N THR A 74 20.49 8.66 -32.83
CA THR A 74 20.60 8.01 -34.15
C THR A 74 19.75 8.70 -35.23
N LYS A 75 18.61 9.34 -34.85
CA LYS A 75 17.76 10.10 -35.79
C LYS A 75 18.47 11.35 -36.35
N PHE A 76 19.43 11.91 -35.62
CA PHE A 76 20.19 13.09 -36.05
C PHE A 76 21.51 12.75 -36.71
N THR A 77 22.11 11.62 -36.37
CA THR A 77 23.45 11.24 -36.85
C THR A 77 23.44 10.39 -38.13
N ARG A 78 22.32 10.32 -38.87
CA ARG A 78 22.21 9.59 -40.15
C ARG A 78 22.75 8.15 -40.11
N GLY A 79 22.55 7.46 -39.00
CA GLY A 79 22.99 6.07 -38.80
C GLY A 79 24.42 5.89 -38.28
N VAL A 80 25.11 6.95 -37.88
CA VAL A 80 26.40 6.83 -37.17
C VAL A 80 26.16 6.67 -35.67
N ASP A 81 26.67 5.59 -35.11
CA ASP A 81 26.58 5.30 -33.67
C ASP A 81 27.65 6.07 -32.88
N PHE A 82 27.22 7.03 -32.06
CA PHE A 82 28.12 7.72 -31.14
C PHE A 82 28.37 6.94 -29.86
N ASN A 83 29.60 7.04 -29.37
CA ASN A 83 29.98 6.58 -28.04
C ASN A 83 29.54 7.62 -27.00
N TRP A 84 28.87 7.16 -25.95
CA TRP A 84 28.39 8.02 -24.87
C TRP A 84 29.24 7.84 -23.63
N GLN A 85 29.69 8.95 -23.06
CA GLN A 85 30.27 8.95 -21.72
C GLN A 85 29.18 8.66 -20.68
N ALA A 86 29.55 7.93 -19.62
CA ALA A 86 28.61 7.63 -18.53
C ALA A 86 28.11 8.91 -17.84
N GLN A 87 28.99 9.91 -17.66
CA GLN A 87 28.64 11.20 -17.06
C GLN A 87 27.69 12.02 -17.92
N ALA A 88 27.83 11.98 -19.25
CA ALA A 88 26.92 12.68 -20.16
C ALA A 88 25.48 12.14 -20.05
N LEU A 89 25.32 10.81 -19.96
CA LEU A 89 24.01 10.19 -19.77
C LEU A 89 23.39 10.52 -18.41
N LEU A 90 24.21 10.62 -17.35
CA LEU A 90 23.75 11.04 -16.02
C LEU A 90 23.29 12.49 -16.03
N ALA A 91 24.08 13.41 -16.58
CA ALA A 91 23.74 14.82 -16.68
C ALA A 91 22.45 15.04 -17.49
N LEU A 92 22.29 14.32 -18.61
CA LEU A 92 21.06 14.36 -19.40
C LEU A 92 19.85 13.87 -18.60
N GLN A 93 20.02 12.80 -17.82
CA GLN A 93 18.95 12.26 -16.99
C GLN A 93 18.56 13.21 -15.85
N GLU A 94 19.54 13.80 -15.16
CA GLU A 94 19.31 14.79 -14.11
C GLU A 94 18.53 16.00 -14.64
N ALA A 95 18.94 16.56 -15.78
CA ALA A 95 18.25 17.68 -16.41
C ALA A 95 16.82 17.31 -16.84
N ALA A 96 16.63 16.13 -17.46
CA ALA A 96 15.32 15.67 -17.92
C ALA A 96 14.34 15.43 -16.76
N GLU A 97 14.78 14.78 -15.68
CA GLU A 97 13.94 14.54 -14.51
C GLU A 97 13.59 15.85 -13.79
N ALA A 98 14.57 16.74 -13.59
CA ALA A 98 14.33 18.06 -13.01
C ALA A 98 13.29 18.85 -13.83
N PHE A 99 13.44 18.87 -15.17
CA PHE A 99 12.49 19.53 -16.05
C PHE A 99 11.06 18.99 -15.90
N LEU A 100 10.90 17.66 -15.90
CA LEU A 100 9.59 17.02 -15.78
C LEU A 100 8.94 17.28 -14.42
N VAL A 101 9.71 17.25 -13.33
CA VAL A 101 9.19 17.56 -11.98
C VAL A 101 8.62 18.98 -11.94
N HIS A 102 9.40 19.98 -12.37
CA HIS A 102 8.93 21.37 -12.40
C HIS A 102 7.71 21.54 -13.33
N LEU A 103 7.69 20.87 -14.49
CA LEU A 103 6.55 20.94 -15.40
C LEU A 103 5.27 20.36 -14.76
N PHE A 104 5.39 19.27 -14.00
CA PHE A 104 4.25 18.69 -13.29
C PHE A 104 3.78 19.56 -12.13
N GLU A 105 4.67 20.26 -11.43
CA GLU A 105 4.30 21.23 -10.40
C GLU A 105 3.43 22.36 -10.98
N ASP A 106 3.86 22.97 -12.08
CA ASP A 106 3.11 24.02 -12.77
C ASP A 106 1.77 23.52 -13.34
N ALA A 107 1.78 22.35 -13.99
CA ALA A 107 0.56 21.74 -14.50
C ALA A 107 -0.43 21.39 -13.38
N TYR A 108 0.07 21.05 -12.19
CA TYR A 108 -0.78 20.76 -11.04
C TYR A 108 -1.43 22.04 -10.47
N LEU A 109 -0.75 23.19 -10.51
CA LEU A 109 -1.37 24.48 -10.18
C LEU A 109 -2.57 24.79 -11.09
N LEU A 110 -2.47 24.50 -12.38
CA LEU A 110 -3.58 24.64 -13.34
C LEU A 110 -4.72 23.67 -13.06
N THR A 111 -4.39 22.46 -12.61
CA THR A 111 -5.38 21.44 -12.20
C THR A 111 -6.21 21.95 -11.02
N LEU A 112 -5.54 22.50 -10.00
CA LEU A 112 -6.17 23.09 -8.82
C LEU A 112 -6.97 24.35 -9.17
N HIS A 113 -6.47 25.18 -10.08
CA HIS A 113 -7.18 26.36 -10.58
C HIS A 113 -8.53 25.99 -11.21
N ALA A 114 -8.61 24.82 -11.86
CA ALA A 114 -9.85 24.28 -12.43
C ALA A 114 -10.74 23.51 -11.42
N GLY A 115 -10.44 23.57 -10.12
CA GLY A 115 -11.20 22.90 -9.06
C GLY A 115 -11.07 21.37 -9.06
N ARG A 116 -10.07 20.82 -9.74
CA ARG A 116 -9.80 19.37 -9.83
C ARG A 116 -8.61 18.99 -8.98
N VAL A 117 -8.53 17.72 -8.60
CA VAL A 117 -7.35 17.12 -7.93
C VAL A 117 -6.58 16.20 -8.89
N THR A 118 -7.27 15.58 -9.85
CA THR A 118 -6.64 14.74 -10.87
C THR A 118 -6.07 15.60 -11.98
N LEU A 119 -4.78 15.43 -12.29
CA LEU A 119 -4.10 16.11 -13.40
C LEU A 119 -4.50 15.50 -14.75
N PHE A 120 -4.77 16.34 -15.74
CA PHE A 120 -5.15 15.92 -17.09
C PHE A 120 -4.15 16.42 -18.15
N PRO A 121 -4.12 15.79 -19.35
CA PRO A 121 -3.23 16.20 -20.43
C PRO A 121 -3.38 17.68 -20.84
N LYS A 122 -4.60 18.22 -20.77
CA LYS A 122 -4.87 19.64 -21.07
C LYS A 122 -4.15 20.60 -20.13
N ASP A 123 -3.91 20.19 -18.88
CA ASP A 123 -3.23 21.02 -17.88
C ASP A 123 -1.74 21.10 -18.20
N VAL A 124 -1.13 19.98 -18.61
CA VAL A 124 0.27 19.93 -19.06
C VAL A 124 0.47 20.71 -20.37
N GLN A 125 -0.44 20.53 -21.33
CA GLN A 125 -0.39 21.28 -22.59
C GLN A 125 -0.49 22.79 -22.37
N LEU A 126 -1.37 23.21 -21.46
CA LEU A 126 -1.51 24.62 -21.10
C LEU A 126 -0.27 25.15 -20.36
N ALA A 127 0.31 24.39 -19.43
CA ALA A 127 1.55 24.75 -18.74
C ALA A 127 2.70 24.99 -19.74
N ARG A 128 2.89 24.06 -20.69
CA ARG A 128 3.89 24.22 -21.76
C ARG A 128 3.63 25.45 -22.62
N ARG A 129 2.36 25.75 -22.92
CA ARG A 129 1.98 26.92 -23.72
C ARG A 129 2.27 28.23 -22.99
N ILE A 130 2.03 28.30 -21.67
CA ILE A 130 2.24 29.50 -20.85
C ILE A 130 3.74 29.74 -20.62
N ARG A 131 4.54 28.70 -20.40
CA ARG A 131 6.01 28.78 -20.31
C ARG A 131 6.68 29.30 -21.59
N GLY A 132 5.95 29.34 -22.71
CA GLY A 132 6.44 29.86 -23.97
C GLY A 132 7.43 28.92 -24.67
N ILE A 133 8.10 29.44 -25.68
CA ILE A 133 8.92 28.62 -26.61
C ILE A 133 10.22 28.15 -25.94
N GLN A 134 10.82 28.97 -25.08
CA GLN A 134 12.13 28.70 -24.49
C GLN A 134 12.09 27.63 -23.38
N GLU A 135 11.05 27.62 -22.54
CA GLU A 135 10.95 26.68 -21.41
C GLU A 135 9.86 25.62 -21.59
N GLY A 136 8.92 25.81 -22.52
CA GLY A 136 7.76 24.94 -22.68
C GLY A 136 7.85 23.96 -23.84
N LEU A 137 8.45 24.36 -24.97
CA LEU A 137 8.44 23.56 -26.19
C LEU A 137 9.64 22.62 -26.35
N GLY A 138 10.78 22.96 -25.73
CA GLY A 138 12.02 22.19 -25.89
C GLY A 138 12.69 22.48 -27.22
#